data_AF-A0A7J9A4Q7-F1
#
_entry.id   AF-A0A7J9A4Q7-F1
#
_cell.length_a   1.000
_cell.length_b   1.000
_cell.length_c   1.000
_cell.angle_alpha   90.00
_cell.angle_beta   90.00
_cell.angle_gamma   90.00
#
_symmetry.space_group_name_H-M   'P 1'
#
loop_
_entity.id
_entity.type
_entity.pdbx_description
1 polymer ?
#
loop_
_entity_poly.entity_id
_entity_poly.type
_entity_poly.pdbx_seq_one_letter_code
_entity_poly.pdbx_strand_id
1 'polypeptide(L)'
;MFHHSSKRESTGRVHCFKTSLVGRQIVVPTDPDVNHFIFQQEGKLVQSWYMDKFDDIIGKDNVLSSHGFLHKYLRNLILNLFGSESLKTKHVSEIEELTSKHLQLWCFL
;
A
#
# COMPACT_ATOMS: atom_id res chain seq x y z
N MET A 1 7.28 19.72 -2.34
CA MET A 1 6.42 20.91 -2.17
C MET A 1 4.99 20.50 -2.49
N PHE A 2 4.20 20.15 -1.47
CA PHE A 2 2.83 19.65 -1.64
C PHE A 2 1.90 20.86 -1.78
N HIS A 3 1.45 21.16 -2.99
CA HIS A 3 0.37 22.13 -3.20
C HIS A 3 -0.95 21.47 -2.81
N HIS A 4 -1.48 21.81 -1.63
CA HIS A 4 -2.74 21.30 -1.12
C HIS A 4 -3.88 22.16 -1.68
N SER A 5 -4.66 21.61 -2.61
CA SER A 5 -5.96 22.15 -3.02
C SER A 5 -6.90 20.96 -3.19
N SER A 6 -7.51 20.54 -2.10
CA SER A 6 -8.52 19.48 -2.09
C SER A 6 -9.87 20.07 -2.45
N LYS A 7 -10.38 19.75 -3.65
CA LYS A 7 -11.72 20.14 -4.09
C LYS A 7 -12.63 18.92 -4.05
N ARG A 8 -13.67 19.00 -3.22
CA ARG A 8 -14.75 18.00 -3.16
C ARG A 8 -15.67 18.23 -4.37
N GLU A 9 -15.80 17.23 -5.23
CA GLU A 9 -16.73 17.27 -6.37
C GLU A 9 -17.74 16.13 -6.22
N SER A 10 -19.00 16.49 -5.96
CA SER A 10 -20.11 15.53 -5.84
C SER A 10 -20.68 15.24 -7.23
N THR A 11 -20.05 14.32 -7.94
CA THR A 11 -20.59 13.83 -9.22
C THR A 11 -21.65 12.77 -8.92
N GLY A 12 -22.86 13.20 -8.54
CA GLY A 12 -24.14 12.45 -8.57
C GLY A 12 -24.30 11.09 -7.85
N ARG A 13 -23.25 10.32 -7.54
CA ARG A 13 -23.35 8.98 -6.93
C ARG A 13 -22.10 8.49 -6.18
N VAL A 14 -20.95 9.14 -6.32
CA VAL A 14 -19.70 8.70 -5.67
C VAL A 14 -19.03 9.87 -4.96
N HIS A 15 -18.82 9.73 -3.65
CA HIS A 15 -18.02 10.67 -2.89
C HIS A 15 -16.54 10.36 -3.15
N CYS A 16 -15.82 11.31 -3.73
CA CYS A 16 -14.39 11.21 -3.99
C CYS A 16 -13.72 12.57 -3.80
N PHE A 17 -12.41 12.57 -3.59
CA PHE A 17 -11.59 13.77 -3.64
C PHE A 17 -10.52 13.63 -4.72
N LYS A 18 -10.23 14.74 -5.39
CA LYS A 18 -9.13 14.84 -6.35
C LYS A 18 -7.92 15.44 -5.65
N THR A 19 -6.75 14.86 -5.86
CA THR A 19 -5.48 15.37 -5.34
C THR A 19 -4.35 15.12 -6.32
N SER A 20 -3.20 15.75 -6.10
CA SER A 20 -1.99 15.51 -6.88
C SER A 20 -0.96 14.78 -6.01
N LEU A 21 -0.56 13.58 -6.42
CA LEU A 21 0.53 12.84 -5.80
C LEU A 21 1.69 12.74 -6.78
N VAL A 22 2.82 13.36 -6.43
CA VAL A 22 4.06 13.38 -7.24
C VAL A 22 3.80 13.85 -8.69
N GLY A 23 3.05 14.94 -8.81
CA GLY A 23 2.76 15.57 -10.10
C GLY A 23 1.69 14.87 -10.94
N ARG A 24 1.10 13.75 -10.47
CA ARG A 24 -0.03 13.08 -11.13
C ARG A 24 -1.32 13.36 -10.39
N GLN A 25 -2.35 13.74 -11.15
CA GLN A 25 -3.72 13.87 -10.64
C GLN A 25 -4.28 12.48 -10.33
N ILE A 26 -4.76 12.29 -9.11
CA ILE A 26 -5.36 11.04 -8.65
C ILE A 26 -6.74 11.34 -8.05
N VAL A 27 -7.66 10.38 -8.21
CA VAL A 27 -8.99 10.39 -7.59
C VAL A 27 -8.99 9.37 -6.48
N VAL A 28 -9.36 9.78 -5.28
CA VAL A 28 -9.50 8.90 -4.14
C VAL A 28 -10.98 8.79 -3.77
N PRO A 29 -11.60 7.61 -3.94
CA PRO A 29 -12.95 7.37 -3.49
C PRO A 29 -13.00 7.30 -1.96
N THR A 30 -14.07 7.83 -1.37
CA THR A 30 -14.31 7.77 0.08
C THR A 30 -15.43 6.82 0.45
N ASP A 31 -16.15 6.29 -0.55
CA ASP A 31 -17.25 5.36 -0.37
C ASP A 31 -16.72 3.91 -0.25
N PRO A 32 -17.06 3.16 0.83
CA PRO A 32 -16.63 1.79 1.02
C PRO A 32 -17.02 0.83 -0.12
N ASP A 33 -18.23 0.97 -0.68
CA ASP A 33 -18.72 0.09 -1.74
C ASP A 33 -17.95 0.33 -3.03
N VAL A 34 -17.62 1.60 -3.31
CA VAL A 34 -16.78 1.98 -4.45
C VAL A 34 -15.35 1.46 -4.26
N ASN A 35 -14.78 1.60 -3.06
CA ASN A 35 -13.45 1.04 -2.76
C ASN A 35 -13.44 -0.48 -2.95
N HIS A 36 -14.45 -1.18 -2.44
CA HIS A 36 -14.58 -2.62 -2.59
C HIS A 36 -14.69 -3.02 -4.08
N PHE A 37 -15.52 -2.32 -4.86
CA PHE A 37 -15.63 -2.53 -6.30
C PHE A 37 -14.30 -2.33 -7.03
N ILE A 38 -13.57 -1.25 -6.71
CA ILE A 38 -12.24 -0.95 -7.28
C ILE A 38 -11.28 -2.12 -7.03
N PHE A 39 -11.21 -2.63 -5.79
CA PHE A 39 -10.36 -3.78 -5.47
C PHE A 39 -10.78 -5.06 -6.18
N GLN A 40 -12.08 -5.31 -6.37
CA GLN A 40 -12.57 -6.47 -7.12
C GLN A 40 -12.26 -6.41 -8.62
N GLN A 41 -12.18 -5.21 -9.18
CA GLN A 41 -11.93 -4.97 -10.60
C GLN A 41 -10.46 -4.69 -10.93
N GLU A 42 -9.58 -4.72 -9.94
CA GLU A 42 -8.14 -4.54 -10.11
C GLU A 42 -7.57 -5.57 -11.09
N GLY A 43 -6.86 -5.10 -12.12
CA GLY A 43 -6.34 -5.93 -13.21
C GLY A 43 -7.39 -6.38 -14.25
N LYS A 44 -8.63 -5.88 -14.17
CA LYS A 44 -9.71 -6.10 -15.16
C LYS A 44 -10.19 -4.78 -15.76
N LEU A 45 -10.96 -4.01 -14.99
CA LEU A 45 -11.50 -2.70 -15.40
C LEU A 45 -10.78 -1.54 -14.70
N VAL A 46 -10.08 -1.85 -13.62
CA VAL A 46 -9.37 -0.88 -12.80
C VAL A 46 -7.90 -1.23 -12.78
N GLN A 47 -7.11 -0.17 -12.87
CA GLN A 47 -5.67 -0.23 -12.93
C GLN A 47 -5.10 0.67 -11.84
N SER A 48 -4.59 0.10 -10.74
CA SER A 48 -3.96 0.88 -9.69
C SER A 48 -2.64 1.47 -10.16
N TRP A 49 -2.46 2.76 -9.89
CA TRP A 49 -1.18 3.42 -10.09
C TRP A 49 -0.27 3.16 -8.88
N TYR A 50 0.72 2.30 -9.07
CA TYR A 50 1.88 2.18 -8.18
C TYR A 50 2.98 3.05 -8.80
N MET A 51 3.51 3.99 -8.02
CA MET A 51 4.40 5.05 -8.49
C MET A 51 5.47 4.53 -9.47
N ASP A 52 5.83 5.30 -10.50
CA ASP A 52 6.84 4.83 -11.48
C ASP A 52 8.22 4.56 -10.83
N LYS A 53 8.46 5.15 -9.65
CA LYS A 53 9.66 4.96 -8.83
C LYS A 53 9.57 3.75 -7.88
N PHE A 54 8.44 3.06 -7.83
CA PHE A 54 8.30 1.88 -6.98
C PHE A 54 9.19 0.73 -7.47
N ASP A 55 9.48 0.68 -8.77
CA ASP A 55 10.48 -0.24 -9.35
C ASP A 55 11.89 0.01 -8.78
N ASP A 56 12.24 1.26 -8.43
CA ASP A 56 13.53 1.54 -7.76
C ASP A 56 13.59 0.95 -6.35
N ILE A 57 12.44 0.77 -5.69
CA ILE A 57 12.34 0.18 -4.34
C ILE A 57 12.35 -1.35 -4.40
N ILE A 58 11.68 -1.95 -5.39
CA ILE A 58 11.58 -3.41 -5.53
C ILE A 58 12.78 -3.98 -6.35
N GLY A 59 13.54 -3.14 -7.03
CA GLY A 59 14.71 -3.46 -7.86
C GLY A 59 14.41 -3.26 -9.35
N LYS A 60 15.31 -2.64 -10.13
CA LYS A 60 15.03 -2.26 -11.54
C LYS A 60 14.92 -3.43 -12.53
N ASP A 61 15.46 -4.60 -12.20
CA ASP A 61 15.58 -5.75 -13.13
C ASP A 61 14.47 -6.79 -12.99
N ASN A 62 13.39 -6.47 -12.27
CA ASN A 62 12.32 -7.42 -12.02
C ASN A 62 11.23 -7.35 -13.11
N VAL A 63 10.82 -8.53 -13.59
CA VAL A 63 9.66 -8.77 -14.49
C VAL A 63 8.34 -8.25 -13.89
N LEU A 64 8.39 -7.82 -12.64
CA LEU A 64 7.28 -7.34 -11.83
C LEU A 64 6.65 -6.05 -12.35
N SER A 65 7.41 -5.14 -13.00
CA SER A 65 6.90 -3.87 -13.55
C SER A 65 5.76 -4.04 -14.59
N SER A 66 5.52 -5.27 -15.04
CA SER A 66 4.35 -5.62 -15.84
C SER A 66 3.04 -5.46 -15.05
N HIS A 67 2.07 -4.82 -15.71
CA HIS A 67 0.86 -4.36 -15.06
C HIS A 67 0.04 -5.50 -14.43
N GLY A 68 -0.33 -5.38 -13.15
CA GLY A 68 -1.03 -6.42 -12.37
C GLY A 68 -0.14 -7.47 -11.69
N PHE A 69 1.12 -7.67 -12.10
CA PHE A 69 2.06 -8.56 -11.40
C PHE A 69 2.58 -7.95 -10.10
N LEU A 70 2.84 -6.63 -10.08
CA LEU A 70 3.20 -5.89 -8.84
C LEU A 70 2.18 -6.12 -7.72
N HIS A 71 0.89 -5.96 -8.01
CA HIS A 71 -0.16 -6.13 -7.01
C HIS A 71 -0.19 -7.56 -6.45
N LYS A 72 -0.15 -8.58 -7.31
CA LYS A 72 -0.11 -9.99 -6.89
C LYS A 72 1.12 -10.29 -6.05
N TYR A 73 2.28 -9.78 -6.46
CA TYR A 73 3.52 -9.95 -5.72
C TYR A 73 3.46 -9.29 -4.34
N LEU A 74 3.09 -8.00 -4.27
CA LEU A 74 2.97 -7.27 -3.00
C LEU A 74 1.98 -7.95 -2.06
N ARG A 75 0.83 -8.38 -2.58
CA ARG A 75 -0.15 -9.15 -1.80
C ARG A 75 0.45 -10.42 -1.24
N ASN A 76 1.14 -11.22 -2.06
CA ASN A 76 1.75 -12.47 -1.61
C ASN A 76 2.91 -12.22 -0.63
N LEU A 77 3.72 -11.19 -0.85
CA LEU A 77 4.80 -10.80 0.06
C LEU A 77 4.24 -10.41 1.43
N ILE A 78 3.22 -9.54 1.46
CA ILE A 78 2.56 -9.11 2.71
C ILE A 78 1.93 -10.31 3.42
N LEU A 79 1.24 -11.20 2.70
CA LEU A 79 0.64 -12.40 3.30
C LEU A 79 1.70 -13.39 3.80
N ASN A 80 2.83 -13.51 3.13
CA ASN A 80 3.90 -14.40 3.58
C ASN A 80 4.62 -13.85 4.82
N LEU A 81 4.86 -12.54 4.88
CA LEU A 81 5.55 -11.89 6.00
C LEU A 81 4.62 -11.66 7.21
N PHE A 82 3.39 -11.22 6.95
CA PHE A 82 2.44 -10.75 7.96
C PHE A 82 1.09 -11.46 7.90
N GLY A 83 1.00 -12.62 7.24
CA GLY A 83 -0.18 -13.46 7.30
C GLY A 83 -0.44 -13.97 8.72
N SER A 84 -1.69 -14.31 9.02
CA SER A 84 -2.09 -14.78 10.36
C SER A 84 -1.25 -15.94 10.87
N GLU A 85 -0.87 -16.86 10.00
CA GLU A 85 0.00 -17.99 10.33
C GLU A 85 1.44 -17.56 10.57
N SER A 86 2.04 -16.75 9.68
CA SER A 86 3.41 -16.25 9.81
C SER A 86 3.60 -15.38 11.07
N LEU A 87 2.62 -14.53 11.36
CA LEU A 87 2.61 -13.69 12.57
C LEU A 87 2.59 -14.54 13.84
N LYS A 88 1.66 -15.51 13.91
CA LYS A 88 1.50 -16.37 15.10
C LYS A 88 2.69 -17.29 15.33
N THR A 89 3.35 -17.76 14.26
CA THR A 89 4.33 -18.84 14.38
C THR A 89 5.78 -18.37 14.42
N LYS A 90 6.12 -17.20 13.86
CA LYS A 90 7.54 -16.83 13.65
C LYS A 90 7.88 -15.39 14.04
N HIS A 91 7.01 -14.42 13.77
CA HIS A 91 7.44 -13.02 13.81
C HIS A 91 7.14 -12.31 15.13
N VAL A 92 6.03 -12.61 15.81
CA VAL A 92 5.64 -11.86 17.01
C VAL A 92 6.64 -12.04 18.16
N SER A 93 7.01 -13.28 18.48
CA SER A 93 7.95 -13.56 19.57
C SER A 93 9.36 -13.03 19.31
N GLU A 94 9.83 -13.08 18.05
CA GLU A 94 11.14 -12.57 17.67
C GLU A 94 11.19 -11.04 17.72
N ILE A 95 10.12 -10.37 17.28
CA ILE A 95 9.96 -8.91 17.40
C ILE A 95 9.90 -8.51 18.88
N GLU A 96 9.16 -9.23 19.71
CA GLU A 96 9.06 -8.97 21.15
C GLU A 96 10.42 -9.09 21.86
N GLU A 97 11.18 -10.14 21.55
CA GLU A 97 12.52 -10.34 22.11
C GLU A 97 13.48 -9.22 21.69
N LEU A 98 13.53 -8.89 20.40
CA LEU A 98 14.39 -7.83 19.87
C LEU A 98 14.03 -6.46 20.45
N THR A 99 12.73 -6.16 20.56
CA THR A 99 12.22 -4.91 21.14
C THR A 99 12.60 -4.81 22.61
N SER A 100 12.43 -5.90 23.37
CA SER A 100 12.80 -5.95 24.79
C SER A 100 14.30 -5.78 24.99
N LYS A 101 15.13 -6.43 24.17
CA LYS A 101 16.60 -6.25 24.21
C LYS A 101 17.01 -4.81 23.91
N HIS A 102 16.41 -4.18 22.89
CA HIS A 102 16.71 -2.79 22.56
C HIS A 102 16.28 -1.82 23.68
N LEU A 103 15.08 -2.01 24.23
CA LEU A 103 14.60 -1.20 25.35
C LEU A 103 15.51 -1.36 26.58
N GLN A 104 15.98 -2.57 26.89
CA GLN A 104 16.96 -2.79 27.95
C GLN A 104 18.26 -2.06 27.66
N LEU A 105 18.83 -2.18 26.46
CA LEU A 105 20.04 -1.46 26.07
C LEU A 105 19.89 0.05 26.20
N TRP A 106 18.71 0.60 25.91
CA TRP A 106 18.44 2.04 26.06
C TRP A 106 18.27 2.47 27.52
N CYS A 107 17.71 1.61 28.38
CA CYS A 107 17.62 1.89 29.81
C CYS A 107 18.95 1.74 30.56
N PHE A 108 19.93 1.05 29.97
CA PHE A 108 21.27 0.86 30.53
C PHE A 108 22.33 1.81 29.93
N LEU A 109 21.91 2.75 29.08
CA LEU A 109 22.68 3.93 28.63
C LEU A 109 22.26 5.16 29.44
#